data_AF-A0A4Y6PNC8-F1
#
_entry.id   AF-A0A4Y6PNC8-F1
#
_cell.length_a   1.000
_cell.length_b   1.000
_cell.length_c   1.000
_cell.angle_alpha   90.00
_cell.angle_beta   90.00
_cell.angle_gamma   90.00
#
_symmetry.space_group_name_H-M   'P 1'
#
loop_
_entity.id
_entity.type
_entity.pdbx_description
1 polymer ?
#
loop_
_entity_poly.entity_id
_entity_poly.type
_entity_poly.pdbx_seq_one_letter_code
_entity_poly.pdbx_strand_id
1 'polypeptide(L)'
;MDDTTIDPQTPHNSKQPRRSIEDNYPEYLEHEYGYAYEVADVMSQAEIMRHEELLHADTATLEGLELDSLDDFQKWAVARAWRRLGDHERFLDVSKQLLDSQKEHPVVIYSEISRWVAQELAGADKLEDAKDLLTKHLARWDSDVQARELMGIVEFLTAEGDDSTLRQLADEYPADAELRYEIAEDLWRFGKHRAAERWLDEARQAAEQSGDEAALVDIELLATRIANAPLASSQPEEHSETQ
;
A
#
# COMPACT_ATOMS: atom_id res chain seq x y z
N MET A 1 34.14 11.05 -59.53
CA MET A 1 33.04 10.07 -59.69
C MET A 1 33.51 8.85 -58.91
N ASP A 2 33.02 8.53 -57.72
CA ASP A 2 31.71 8.84 -57.14
C ASP A 2 31.78 9.30 -55.68
N ASP A 3 30.72 10.03 -55.39
CA ASP A 3 30.24 10.65 -54.17
C ASP A 3 29.51 9.60 -53.32
N THR A 4 29.90 9.40 -52.07
CA THR A 4 28.96 8.95 -51.03
C THR A 4 29.47 9.35 -49.64
N THR A 5 28.92 10.46 -49.18
CA THR A 5 28.91 10.91 -47.78
C THR A 5 28.04 9.95 -46.96
N ILE A 6 28.56 9.40 -45.86
CA ILE A 6 27.73 8.75 -44.84
C ILE A 6 28.02 9.43 -43.50
N ASP A 7 26.98 10.10 -43.01
CA ASP A 7 26.87 10.79 -41.74
C ASP A 7 26.51 9.78 -40.63
N PRO A 8 27.29 9.62 -39.54
CA PRO A 8 26.89 8.80 -38.41
C PRO A 8 26.34 9.69 -37.29
N GLN A 9 25.15 10.26 -37.48
CA GLN A 9 24.30 10.63 -36.36
C GLN A 9 23.26 9.53 -36.13
N THR A 10 23.61 8.56 -35.30
CA THR A 10 22.61 7.79 -34.56
C THR A 10 22.62 8.35 -33.13
N PRO A 11 21.54 9.02 -32.68
CA PRO A 11 21.48 9.52 -31.32
C PRO A 11 21.50 8.35 -30.35
N HIS A 12 22.23 8.58 -29.25
CA HIS A 12 22.28 7.74 -28.07
C HIS A 12 20.93 7.14 -27.75
N ASN A 13 20.89 5.81 -27.75
CA ASN A 13 19.87 5.01 -27.10
C ASN A 13 19.73 5.52 -25.66
N SER A 14 18.67 6.30 -25.42
CA SER A 14 18.31 6.79 -24.11
C SER A 14 18.12 5.56 -23.22
N LYS A 15 19.06 5.38 -22.28
CA LYS A 15 18.86 4.45 -21.17
C LYS A 15 17.56 4.88 -20.49
N GLN A 16 16.48 4.15 -20.76
CA GLN A 16 15.29 4.26 -19.94
C GLN A 16 15.73 3.99 -18.49
N PRO A 17 15.35 4.86 -17.54
CA PRO A 17 15.59 4.58 -16.13
C PRO A 17 14.96 3.23 -15.82
N ARG A 18 15.73 2.35 -15.18
CA ARG A 18 15.24 1.05 -14.72
C ARG A 18 14.22 1.35 -13.63
N ARG A 19 12.94 1.31 -14.02
CA ARG A 19 11.80 1.36 -13.10
C ARG A 19 11.93 0.21 -12.09
N SER A 20 11.57 0.44 -10.82
CA SER A 20 11.47 -0.66 -9.85
C SER A 20 10.47 -1.70 -10.37
N ILE A 21 10.66 -2.97 -10.01
CA ILE A 21 9.72 -4.05 -10.36
C ILE A 21 8.35 -3.77 -9.72
N GLU A 22 8.37 -3.19 -8.53
CA GLU A 22 7.22 -2.81 -7.72
C GLU A 22 6.32 -1.79 -8.44
N ASP A 23 6.90 -0.87 -9.21
CA ASP A 23 6.16 0.12 -10.00
C ASP A 23 5.46 -0.45 -11.24
N ASN A 24 5.95 -1.58 -11.76
CA ASN A 24 5.44 -2.15 -13.01
C ASN A 24 4.38 -3.23 -12.76
N TYR A 25 4.29 -3.77 -11.54
CA TYR A 25 3.40 -4.87 -11.21
C TYR A 25 2.79 -4.72 -9.80
N PRO A 26 1.84 -3.78 -9.60
CA PRO A 26 1.09 -3.70 -8.34
C PRO A 26 0.41 -5.03 -7.97
N GLU A 27 0.02 -5.82 -8.98
CA GLU A 27 -0.51 -7.17 -8.81
C GLU A 27 0.53 -8.13 -8.18
N TYR A 28 1.83 -7.98 -8.50
CA TYR A 28 2.90 -8.83 -7.95
C TYR A 28 3.11 -8.60 -6.45
N LEU A 29 2.97 -7.36 -5.99
CA LEU A 29 3.00 -7.03 -4.56
C LEU A 29 1.75 -7.52 -3.83
N GLU A 30 0.56 -7.40 -4.43
CA GLU A 30 -0.65 -7.99 -3.86
C GLU A 30 -0.55 -9.51 -3.72
N HIS A 31 0.24 -10.18 -4.59
CA HIS A 31 0.42 -11.63 -4.58
C HIS A 31 1.23 -12.15 -3.38
N GLU A 32 2.24 -11.41 -2.92
CA GLU A 32 3.16 -11.84 -1.84
C GLU A 32 2.80 -11.30 -0.46
N TYR A 33 1.91 -10.30 -0.38
CA TYR A 33 1.59 -9.60 0.85
C TYR A 33 1.02 -10.53 1.94
N GLY A 34 1.63 -10.51 3.12
CA GLY A 34 1.24 -11.32 4.27
C GLY A 34 1.80 -12.75 4.28
N TYR A 35 2.72 -13.11 3.38
CA TYR A 35 3.41 -14.40 3.38
C TYR A 35 4.92 -14.26 3.56
N ALA A 36 5.51 -15.19 4.32
CA ALA A 36 6.97 -15.30 4.40
C ALA A 36 7.56 -15.82 3.08
N TYR A 37 8.67 -15.25 2.61
CA TYR A 37 9.33 -15.62 1.35
C TYR A 37 9.67 -17.11 1.18
N GLU A 38 9.81 -17.86 2.28
CA GLU A 38 10.24 -19.27 2.30
C GLU A 38 9.06 -20.25 2.46
N VAL A 39 7.82 -19.92 2.05
CA VAL A 39 6.64 -20.80 2.23
C VAL A 39 6.92 -22.24 1.77
N ALA A 40 7.59 -22.42 0.63
CA ALA A 40 7.89 -23.74 0.06
C ALA A 40 8.87 -24.58 0.89
N ASP A 41 9.68 -23.96 1.76
CA ASP A 41 10.66 -24.64 2.59
C ASP A 41 10.07 -25.16 3.91
N VAL A 42 8.95 -24.57 4.33
CA VAL A 42 8.27 -24.89 5.60
C VAL A 42 6.93 -25.60 5.42
N MET A 43 6.34 -25.56 4.21
CA MET A 43 5.05 -26.17 3.91
C MET A 43 5.17 -27.41 3.05
N SER A 44 4.28 -28.38 3.26
CA SER A 44 4.14 -29.52 2.36
C SER A 44 3.48 -29.10 1.05
N GLN A 45 3.78 -29.82 -0.03
CA GLN A 45 3.14 -29.60 -1.33
C GLN A 45 1.61 -29.70 -1.26
N ALA A 46 1.06 -30.56 -0.39
CA ALA A 46 -0.37 -30.70 -0.22
C ALA A 46 -1.01 -29.45 0.41
N GLU A 47 -0.34 -28.82 1.38
CA GLU A 47 -0.83 -27.58 1.99
C GLU A 47 -0.76 -26.42 1.02
N ILE A 48 0.32 -26.32 0.23
CA ILE A 48 0.45 -25.30 -0.82
C ILE A 48 -0.65 -25.47 -1.88
N MET A 49 -0.87 -26.70 -2.36
CA MET A 49 -1.94 -26.95 -3.32
C MET A 49 -3.32 -26.60 -2.74
N ARG A 50 -3.57 -26.95 -1.47
CA ARG A 50 -4.82 -26.61 -0.81
C ARG A 50 -5.01 -25.10 -0.68
N HIS A 51 -3.94 -24.37 -0.39
CA HIS A 51 -3.95 -22.91 -0.34
C HIS A 51 -4.32 -22.29 -1.69
N GLU A 52 -3.66 -22.74 -2.75
CA GLU A 52 -3.93 -22.27 -4.12
C GLU A 52 -5.37 -22.54 -4.55
N GLU A 53 -5.92 -23.71 -4.21
CA GLU A 53 -7.33 -24.04 -4.44
C GLU A 53 -8.27 -23.06 -3.74
N LEU A 54 -7.97 -22.69 -2.49
CA LEU A 54 -8.79 -21.76 -1.70
C LEU A 54 -8.71 -20.33 -2.25
N LEU A 55 -7.50 -19.86 -2.60
CA LEU A 55 -7.26 -18.51 -3.13
C LEU A 55 -8.04 -18.27 -4.45
N HIS A 56 -8.16 -19.32 -5.27
CA HIS A 56 -8.82 -19.29 -6.57
C HIS A 56 -10.26 -19.85 -6.54
N ALA A 57 -10.78 -20.18 -5.36
CA ALA A 57 -12.13 -20.69 -5.22
C ALA A 57 -13.20 -19.69 -5.69
N ASP A 58 -14.35 -20.21 -6.09
CA ASP A 58 -15.53 -19.42 -6.41
C ASP A 58 -16.38 -19.14 -5.16
N THR A 59 -17.36 -18.24 -5.30
CA THR A 59 -18.27 -17.86 -4.22
C THR A 59 -18.96 -19.08 -3.59
N ALA A 60 -19.45 -20.01 -4.40
CA ALA A 60 -20.20 -21.17 -3.90
C ALA A 60 -19.31 -22.10 -3.05
N THR A 61 -18.06 -22.29 -3.46
CA THR A 61 -17.07 -23.07 -2.69
C THR A 61 -16.76 -22.39 -1.37
N LEU A 62 -16.49 -21.07 -1.39
CA LEU A 62 -16.14 -20.33 -0.18
C LEU A 62 -17.28 -20.25 0.84
N GLU A 63 -18.53 -20.08 0.38
CA GLU A 63 -19.72 -20.09 1.26
C GLU A 63 -19.96 -21.43 1.96
N GLY A 64 -19.47 -22.53 1.36
CA GLY A 64 -19.56 -23.86 1.93
C GLY A 64 -18.44 -24.22 2.92
N LEU A 65 -17.47 -23.33 3.15
CA LEU A 65 -16.33 -23.61 4.03
C LEU A 65 -16.68 -23.41 5.51
N GLU A 66 -16.23 -24.35 6.34
CA GLU A 66 -16.20 -24.17 7.79
C GLU A 66 -14.89 -23.48 8.19
N LEU A 67 -14.90 -22.16 8.33
CA LEU A 67 -13.69 -21.35 8.59
C LEU A 67 -12.92 -21.76 9.86
N ASP A 68 -13.63 -22.20 10.91
CA ASP A 68 -13.02 -22.65 12.17
C ASP A 68 -12.17 -23.92 12.01
N SER A 69 -12.37 -24.67 10.92
CA SER A 69 -11.58 -25.86 10.60
C SER A 69 -10.26 -25.54 9.89
N LEU A 70 -10.12 -24.31 9.40
CA LEU A 70 -8.97 -23.86 8.63
C LEU A 70 -7.87 -23.34 9.56
N ASP A 71 -6.61 -23.59 9.18
CA ASP A 71 -5.48 -22.88 9.76
C ASP A 71 -5.41 -21.43 9.24
N ASP A 72 -4.55 -20.63 9.85
CA ASP A 72 -4.44 -19.21 9.53
C ASP A 72 -3.87 -18.95 8.12
N PHE A 73 -3.03 -19.85 7.60
CA PHE A 73 -2.53 -19.77 6.22
C PHE A 73 -3.68 -19.97 5.21
N GLN A 74 -4.58 -20.90 5.48
CA GLN A 74 -5.78 -21.16 4.68
C GLN A 74 -6.83 -20.04 4.85
N LYS A 75 -7.04 -19.51 6.06
CA LYS A 75 -7.92 -18.36 6.28
C LYS A 75 -7.45 -17.14 5.50
N TRP A 76 -6.13 -16.91 5.45
CA TRP A 76 -5.59 -15.82 4.65
C TRP A 76 -5.86 -16.00 3.14
N ALA A 77 -5.74 -17.22 2.63
CA ALA A 77 -6.15 -17.56 1.26
C ALA A 77 -7.63 -17.20 0.99
N VAL A 78 -8.51 -17.57 1.93
CA VAL A 78 -9.95 -17.33 1.83
C VAL A 78 -10.28 -15.83 1.89
N ALA A 79 -9.64 -15.07 2.79
CA ALA A 79 -9.83 -13.62 2.86
C ALA A 79 -9.49 -12.98 1.51
N ARG A 80 -8.32 -13.30 0.95
CA ARG A 80 -7.88 -12.78 -0.34
C ARG A 80 -8.79 -13.21 -1.50
N ALA A 81 -9.32 -14.43 -1.45
CA ALA A 81 -10.31 -14.89 -2.42
C ALA A 81 -11.60 -14.04 -2.36
N TRP A 82 -12.08 -13.70 -1.17
CA TRP A 82 -13.23 -12.80 -1.00
C TRP A 82 -12.96 -11.40 -1.55
N ARG A 83 -11.78 -10.82 -1.26
CA ARG A 83 -11.37 -9.52 -1.82
C ARG A 83 -11.36 -9.57 -3.35
N ARG A 84 -10.76 -10.60 -3.95
CA ARG A 84 -10.72 -10.79 -5.42
C ARG A 84 -12.12 -10.89 -6.02
N LEU A 85 -13.07 -11.51 -5.32
CA LEU A 85 -14.47 -11.63 -5.74
C LEU A 85 -15.30 -10.35 -5.49
N GLY A 86 -14.71 -9.31 -4.88
CA GLY A 86 -15.37 -8.04 -4.56
C GLY A 86 -16.26 -8.07 -3.32
N ASP A 87 -16.23 -9.15 -2.54
CA ASP A 87 -16.97 -9.26 -1.27
C ASP A 87 -16.12 -8.74 -0.11
N HIS A 88 -16.04 -7.41 -0.03
CA HIS A 88 -15.17 -6.73 0.91
C HIS A 88 -15.59 -6.94 2.37
N GLU A 89 -16.89 -7.12 2.65
CA GLU A 89 -17.38 -7.41 4.00
C GLU A 89 -16.84 -8.77 4.49
N ARG A 90 -16.96 -9.82 3.68
CA ARG A 90 -16.41 -11.14 4.03
C ARG A 90 -14.89 -11.14 4.12
N PHE A 91 -14.20 -10.37 3.27
CA PHE A 91 -12.75 -10.18 3.39
C PHE A 91 -12.38 -9.64 4.77
N LEU A 92 -13.04 -8.57 5.24
CA LEU A 92 -12.77 -7.97 6.54
C LEU A 92 -13.10 -8.93 7.68
N ASP A 93 -14.22 -9.66 7.59
CA ASP A 93 -14.64 -10.61 8.62
C ASP A 93 -13.64 -11.77 8.79
N VAL A 94 -13.19 -12.36 7.69
CA VAL A 94 -12.19 -13.44 7.74
C VAL A 94 -10.85 -12.91 8.24
N SER A 95 -10.44 -11.72 7.78
CA SER A 95 -9.19 -11.08 8.21
C SER A 95 -9.19 -10.78 9.71
N LYS A 96 -10.33 -10.35 10.27
CA LYS A 96 -10.48 -10.15 11.71
C LYS A 96 -10.32 -11.46 12.49
N GLN A 97 -10.95 -12.54 12.05
CA GLN A 97 -10.80 -13.86 12.69
C GLN A 97 -9.35 -14.36 12.65
N LEU A 98 -8.65 -14.09 11.54
CA LEU A 98 -7.22 -14.38 11.39
C LEU A 98 -6.37 -13.56 12.38
N LEU A 99 -6.59 -12.25 12.47
CA LEU A 99 -5.81 -11.35 13.33
C LEU A 99 -6.10 -11.56 14.84
N ASP A 100 -7.28 -12.04 15.20
CA ASP A 100 -7.65 -12.42 16.58
C ASP A 100 -7.15 -13.84 16.97
N SER A 101 -6.55 -14.58 16.04
CA SER A 101 -6.07 -15.95 16.25
C SER A 101 -5.03 -16.03 17.36
N GLN A 102 -5.16 -17.06 18.19
CA GLN A 102 -4.21 -17.36 19.27
C GLN A 102 -3.09 -18.32 18.83
N LYS A 103 -3.14 -18.83 17.60
CA LYS A 103 -2.20 -19.83 17.09
C LYS A 103 -1.64 -19.36 15.76
N GLU A 104 -0.57 -18.59 15.86
CA GLU A 104 0.05 -18.02 14.67
C GLU A 104 0.68 -19.08 13.77
N HIS A 105 0.47 -18.90 12.47
CA HIS A 105 1.07 -19.75 11.46
C HIS A 105 2.41 -19.16 11.01
N PRO A 106 3.50 -19.96 10.96
CA PRO A 106 4.86 -19.44 10.77
C PRO A 106 5.11 -18.76 9.41
N VAL A 107 4.29 -19.07 8.40
CA VAL A 107 4.43 -18.49 7.05
C VAL A 107 3.53 -17.27 6.82
N VAL A 108 2.78 -16.85 7.84
CA VAL A 108 1.85 -15.72 7.76
C VAL A 108 2.48 -14.53 8.46
N ILE A 109 2.56 -13.39 7.77
CA ILE A 109 3.10 -12.13 8.30
C ILE A 109 1.93 -11.28 8.81
N TYR A 110 1.57 -11.46 10.08
CA TYR A 110 0.40 -10.81 10.69
C TYR A 110 0.50 -9.28 10.74
N SER A 111 1.71 -8.73 10.87
CA SER A 111 1.91 -7.28 10.89
C SER A 111 1.53 -6.66 9.54
N GLU A 112 2.02 -7.22 8.44
CA GLU A 112 1.62 -6.83 7.08
C GLU A 112 0.10 -6.94 6.93
N ILE A 113 -0.49 -8.11 7.18
CA ILE A 113 -1.94 -8.32 7.05
C ILE A 113 -2.73 -7.27 7.83
N SER A 114 -2.31 -6.97 9.06
CA SER A 114 -2.94 -5.96 9.89
C SER A 114 -2.86 -4.54 9.27
N ARG A 115 -1.74 -4.16 8.64
CA ARG A 115 -1.62 -2.87 7.95
C ARG A 115 -2.51 -2.81 6.72
N TRP A 116 -2.53 -3.85 5.89
CA TRP A 116 -3.40 -3.91 4.71
C TRP A 116 -4.88 -3.86 5.08
N VAL A 117 -5.32 -4.62 6.09
CA VAL A 117 -6.71 -4.58 6.55
C VAL A 117 -7.07 -3.19 7.08
N ALA A 118 -6.16 -2.51 7.77
CA ALA A 118 -6.39 -1.13 8.20
C ALA A 118 -6.53 -0.15 7.01
N GLN A 119 -5.71 -0.32 5.97
CA GLN A 119 -5.79 0.47 4.75
C GLN A 119 -7.11 0.24 4.00
N GLU A 120 -7.56 -1.02 3.93
CA GLU A 120 -8.84 -1.42 3.32
C GLU A 120 -10.04 -0.84 4.11
N LEU A 121 -9.98 -0.87 5.45
CA LEU A 121 -10.97 -0.20 6.32
C LEU A 121 -11.01 1.31 6.07
N ALA A 122 -9.84 1.96 5.99
CA ALA A 122 -9.76 3.40 5.70
C ALA A 122 -10.32 3.74 4.31
N GLY A 123 -10.02 2.92 3.29
CA GLY A 123 -10.55 3.08 1.94
C GLY A 123 -12.06 2.89 1.84
N ALA A 124 -12.63 2.09 2.74
CA ALA A 124 -14.08 1.91 2.91
C ALA A 124 -14.74 2.97 3.83
N ASP A 125 -14.01 4.05 4.19
CA ASP A 125 -14.47 5.12 5.10
C ASP A 125 -14.84 4.61 6.51
N LYS A 126 -14.26 3.49 6.94
CA LYS A 126 -14.40 2.92 8.29
C LYS A 126 -13.24 3.35 9.17
N LEU A 127 -13.04 4.67 9.31
CA LEU A 127 -11.84 5.26 9.93
C LEU A 127 -11.67 4.86 11.41
N GLU A 128 -12.75 4.78 12.18
CA GLU A 128 -12.68 4.35 13.58
C GLU A 128 -12.24 2.89 13.73
N ASP A 129 -12.74 1.99 12.87
CA ASP A 129 -12.32 0.58 12.86
C ASP A 129 -10.85 0.45 12.46
N ALA A 130 -10.39 1.22 11.47
CA ALA A 130 -8.99 1.27 11.07
C ALA A 130 -8.09 1.75 12.22
N LYS A 131 -8.51 2.81 12.93
CA LYS A 131 -7.81 3.35 14.09
C LYS A 131 -7.72 2.35 15.24
N ASP A 132 -8.82 1.67 15.56
CA ASP A 132 -8.85 0.63 16.59
C ASP A 132 -7.92 -0.53 16.24
N LEU A 133 -7.89 -0.95 14.98
CA LEU A 133 -7.00 -2.00 14.51
C LEU A 133 -5.52 -1.58 14.63
N LEU A 134 -5.16 -0.39 14.15
CA LEU A 134 -3.79 0.13 14.23
C LEU A 134 -3.33 0.36 15.66
N THR A 135 -4.23 0.74 16.56
CA THR A 135 -3.91 0.86 17.99
C THR A 135 -3.52 -0.49 18.57
N LYS A 136 -4.26 -1.57 18.25
CA LYS A 136 -3.91 -2.94 18.67
C LYS A 136 -2.61 -3.42 18.01
N HIS A 137 -2.42 -3.09 16.73
CA HIS A 137 -1.20 -3.39 15.99
C HIS A 137 0.01 -2.79 16.69
N LEU A 138 0.01 -1.47 16.94
CA LEU A 138 1.13 -0.76 17.54
C LEU A 138 1.35 -1.13 19.02
N ALA A 139 0.33 -1.62 19.71
CA ALA A 139 0.52 -2.22 21.04
C ALA A 139 1.33 -3.52 20.99
N ARG A 140 1.36 -4.19 19.84
CA ARG A 140 2.06 -5.45 19.60
C ARG A 140 3.40 -5.29 18.88
N TRP A 141 3.46 -4.39 17.90
CA TRP A 141 4.62 -4.06 17.08
C TRP A 141 4.85 -2.54 17.13
N ASP A 142 5.33 -2.04 18.26
CA ASP A 142 5.44 -0.61 18.57
C ASP A 142 6.42 0.16 17.68
N SER A 143 7.41 -0.54 17.11
CA SER A 143 8.41 0.02 16.21
C SER A 143 8.02 -0.01 14.73
N ASP A 144 6.80 -0.43 14.38
CA ASP A 144 6.36 -0.50 12.99
C ASP A 144 6.06 0.90 12.43
N VAL A 145 7.03 1.45 11.69
CA VAL A 145 6.95 2.81 11.13
C VAL A 145 5.82 2.94 10.12
N GLN A 146 5.59 1.92 9.28
CA GLN A 146 4.50 1.92 8.29
C GLN A 146 3.13 1.94 8.98
N ALA A 147 2.97 1.23 10.12
CA ALA A 147 1.73 1.30 10.89
C ALA A 147 1.54 2.67 11.57
N ARG A 148 2.62 3.33 12.02
CA ARG A 148 2.56 4.70 12.57
C ARG A 148 2.20 5.72 11.48
N GLU A 149 2.74 5.57 10.29
CA GLU A 149 2.41 6.38 9.13
C GLU A 149 0.92 6.23 8.77
N LEU A 150 0.45 5.00 8.58
CA LEU A 150 -0.96 4.73 8.28
C LEU A 150 -1.90 5.22 9.38
N MET A 151 -1.49 5.16 10.66
CA MET A 151 -2.24 5.80 11.76
C MET A 151 -2.32 7.32 11.56
N GLY A 152 -1.21 7.97 11.22
CA GLY A 152 -1.18 9.40 10.89
C GLY A 152 -2.08 9.76 9.70
N ILE A 153 -2.14 8.90 8.68
CA ILE A 153 -3.06 9.07 7.54
C ILE A 153 -4.51 8.96 8.00
N VAL A 154 -4.87 7.94 8.78
CA VAL A 154 -6.23 7.77 9.32
C VAL A 154 -6.62 8.99 10.18
N GLU A 155 -5.71 9.49 11.02
CA GLU A 155 -5.95 10.70 11.81
C GLU A 155 -6.13 11.95 10.95
N PHE A 156 -5.33 12.11 9.89
CA PHE A 156 -5.51 13.18 8.91
C PHE A 156 -6.89 13.12 8.24
N LEU A 157 -7.35 11.92 7.86
CA LEU A 157 -8.67 11.71 7.26
C LEU A 157 -9.79 12.06 8.24
N THR A 158 -9.68 11.65 9.50
CA THR A 158 -10.67 11.93 10.55
C THR A 158 -10.69 13.41 10.95
N ALA A 159 -9.54 14.07 11.01
CA ALA A 159 -9.39 15.47 11.43
C ALA A 159 -9.52 16.49 10.29
N GLU A 160 -10.09 16.07 9.15
CA GLU A 160 -10.32 16.91 7.96
C GLU A 160 -9.06 17.64 7.45
N GLY A 161 -7.89 17.01 7.59
CA GLY A 161 -6.65 17.46 6.97
C GLY A 161 -5.61 18.07 7.90
N ASP A 162 -5.75 17.92 9.22
CA ASP A 162 -4.66 18.16 10.17
C ASP A 162 -3.56 17.09 9.98
N ASP A 163 -2.38 17.51 9.53
CA ASP A 163 -1.24 16.64 9.28
C ASP A 163 -0.24 16.58 10.45
N SER A 164 -0.55 17.14 11.62
CA SER A 164 0.39 17.26 12.75
C SER A 164 1.03 15.93 13.19
N THR A 165 0.29 14.82 13.23
CA THR A 165 0.85 13.49 13.52
C THR A 165 1.86 13.04 12.45
N LEU A 166 1.53 13.24 11.17
CA LEU A 166 2.41 12.92 10.05
C LEU A 166 3.66 13.79 10.06
N ARG A 167 3.53 15.09 10.40
CA ARG A 167 4.65 16.02 10.56
C ARG A 167 5.59 15.57 11.67
N GLN A 168 5.03 15.22 12.83
CA GLN A 168 5.83 14.71 13.95
C GLN A 168 6.61 13.46 13.53
N LEU A 169 5.98 12.53 12.81
CA LEU A 169 6.66 11.33 12.31
C LEU A 169 7.78 11.68 11.32
N ALA A 170 7.53 12.57 10.36
CA ALA A 170 8.52 13.00 9.38
C ALA A 170 9.70 13.76 10.01
N ASP A 171 9.49 14.45 11.13
CA ASP A 171 10.53 15.14 11.90
C ASP A 171 11.44 14.16 12.66
N GLU A 172 10.96 12.96 13.01
CA GLU A 172 11.79 11.88 13.57
C GLU A 172 12.77 11.33 12.51
N TYR A 173 12.40 11.40 11.23
CA TYR A 173 13.17 10.89 10.09
C TYR A 173 13.40 11.99 9.03
N PRO A 174 14.17 13.04 9.33
CA PRO A 174 14.23 14.24 8.50
C PRO A 174 14.90 14.05 7.13
N ALA A 175 15.75 13.03 6.98
CA ALA A 175 16.43 12.70 5.72
C ALA A 175 15.72 11.60 4.92
N ASP A 176 14.61 11.08 5.45
CA ASP A 176 13.87 9.97 4.85
C ASP A 176 12.90 10.52 3.80
N ALA A 177 13.32 10.43 2.53
CA ALA A 177 12.53 10.82 1.39
C ALA A 177 11.43 9.79 1.07
N GLU A 178 11.71 8.52 1.36
CA GLU A 178 10.81 7.40 1.10
C GLU A 178 9.57 7.51 1.99
N LEU A 179 9.74 7.76 3.29
CA LEU A 179 8.60 8.01 4.20
C LEU A 179 7.70 9.15 3.71
N ARG A 180 8.28 10.26 3.22
CA ARG A 180 7.50 11.40 2.70
C ARG A 180 6.78 11.06 1.40
N TYR A 181 7.40 10.22 0.58
CA TYR A 181 6.82 9.71 -0.65
C TYR A 181 5.66 8.74 -0.34
N GLU A 182 5.81 7.81 0.60
CA GLU A 182 4.76 6.88 1.04
C GLU A 182 3.52 7.65 1.54
N ILE A 183 3.73 8.67 2.39
CA ILE A 183 2.66 9.57 2.86
C ILE A 183 1.94 10.23 1.67
N ALA A 184 2.71 10.74 0.70
CA ALA A 184 2.13 11.37 -0.49
C ALA A 184 1.32 10.37 -1.33
N GLU A 185 1.82 9.14 -1.49
CA GLU A 185 1.17 8.09 -2.24
C GLU A 185 -0.16 7.68 -1.60
N ASP A 186 -0.17 7.45 -0.28
CA ASP A 186 -1.38 7.06 0.44
C ASP A 186 -2.42 8.19 0.46
N LEU A 187 -2.00 9.44 0.68
CA LEU A 187 -2.91 10.59 0.55
C LEU A 187 -3.51 10.69 -0.86
N TRP A 188 -2.74 10.38 -1.91
CA TRP A 188 -3.25 10.34 -3.27
C TRP A 188 -4.26 9.19 -3.46
N ARG A 189 -3.96 7.99 -2.95
CA ARG A 189 -4.89 6.84 -2.98
C ARG A 189 -6.22 7.14 -2.29
N PHE A 190 -6.21 7.89 -1.19
CA PHE A 190 -7.41 8.36 -0.49
C PHE A 190 -8.05 9.63 -1.09
N GLY A 191 -7.62 10.07 -2.27
CA GLY A 191 -8.21 11.21 -2.99
C GLY A 191 -7.86 12.59 -2.43
N LYS A 192 -6.88 12.69 -1.53
CA LYS A 192 -6.43 13.94 -0.91
C LYS A 192 -5.33 14.61 -1.74
N HIS A 193 -5.61 14.85 -3.02
CA HIS A 193 -4.60 15.22 -4.03
C HIS A 193 -3.76 16.46 -3.65
N ARG A 194 -4.38 17.54 -3.14
CA ARG A 194 -3.63 18.75 -2.73
C ARG A 194 -2.66 18.48 -1.59
N ALA A 195 -3.00 17.56 -0.67
CA ALA A 195 -2.12 17.20 0.43
C ALA A 195 -0.99 16.29 -0.08
N ALA A 196 -1.33 15.32 -0.94
CA ALA A 196 -0.35 14.48 -1.64
C ALA A 196 0.69 15.31 -2.40
N GLU A 197 0.27 16.33 -3.17
CA GLU A 197 1.19 17.22 -3.91
C GLU A 197 2.19 17.92 -2.97
N ARG A 198 1.73 18.43 -1.82
CA ARG A 198 2.62 19.08 -0.84
C ARG A 198 3.64 18.10 -0.26
N TRP A 199 3.19 16.92 0.15
CA TRP A 199 4.09 15.89 0.68
C TRP A 199 5.07 15.40 -0.37
N LEU A 200 4.66 15.34 -1.64
CA LEU A 200 5.53 14.94 -2.75
C LEU A 200 6.63 15.98 -3.04
N ASP A 201 6.30 17.28 -2.95
CA ASP A 201 7.30 18.36 -3.05
C ASP A 201 8.33 18.30 -1.91
N GLU A 202 7.91 17.88 -0.73
CA GLU A 202 8.79 17.69 0.43
C GLU A 202 9.65 16.43 0.32
N ALA A 203 9.08 15.33 -0.17
CA ALA A 203 9.82 14.12 -0.51
C ALA A 203 10.94 14.43 -1.50
N ARG A 204 10.65 15.26 -2.52
CA ARG A 204 11.63 15.72 -3.51
C ARG A 204 12.77 16.50 -2.86
N GLN A 205 12.46 17.44 -1.98
CA GLN A 205 13.47 18.21 -1.26
C GLN A 205 14.37 17.31 -0.40
N ALA A 206 13.80 16.33 0.31
CA ALA A 206 14.56 15.38 1.12
C ALA A 206 15.46 14.47 0.25
N ALA A 207 14.95 13.98 -0.88
CA ALA A 207 15.70 13.16 -1.82
C ALA A 207 16.88 13.93 -2.46
N GLU A 208 16.66 15.18 -2.88
CA GLU A 208 17.71 16.04 -3.42
C GLU A 208 18.81 16.34 -2.39
N GLN A 209 18.43 16.55 -1.12
CA GLN A 209 19.38 16.83 -0.04
C GLN A 209 20.22 15.61 0.34
N SER A 210 19.61 14.42 0.34
CA SER A 210 20.27 13.15 0.66
C SER A 210 21.02 12.53 -0.53
N GLY A 211 20.70 12.95 -1.76
CA GLY A 211 21.23 12.36 -2.98
C GLY A 211 20.56 11.03 -3.32
N ASP A 212 19.32 10.82 -2.90
CA ASP A 212 18.56 9.60 -3.17
C ASP A 212 17.97 9.60 -4.59
N GLU A 213 18.76 9.07 -5.53
CA GLU A 213 18.35 8.98 -6.94
C GLU A 213 17.18 8.02 -7.16
N ALA A 214 16.97 7.02 -6.29
CA ALA A 214 15.87 6.06 -6.43
C ALA A 214 14.55 6.74 -6.06
N ALA A 215 14.48 7.38 -4.89
CA ALA A 215 13.31 8.14 -4.46
C ALA A 215 12.90 9.21 -5.49
N LEU A 216 13.87 9.88 -6.13
CA LEU A 216 13.57 10.86 -7.18
C LEU A 216 12.85 10.27 -8.40
N VAL A 217 13.14 9.02 -8.76
CA VAL A 217 12.43 8.33 -9.85
C VAL A 217 10.98 8.07 -9.45
N ASP A 218 10.76 7.55 -8.24
CA ASP A 218 9.43 7.19 -7.75
C ASP A 218 8.55 8.45 -7.60
N ILE A 219 9.13 9.52 -7.07
CA ILE A 219 8.52 10.84 -6.97
C ILE A 219 8.05 11.34 -8.34
N GLU A 220 8.87 11.21 -9.39
CA GLU A 220 8.50 11.67 -10.74
C GLU A 220 7.40 10.79 -11.36
N LEU A 221 7.42 9.48 -11.07
CA LEU A 221 6.36 8.56 -11.49
C LEU A 221 5.02 8.93 -10.84
N LEU A 222 5.00 9.16 -9.52
CA LEU A 222 3.79 9.58 -8.82
C LEU A 222 3.32 10.96 -9.25
N ALA A 223 4.23 11.93 -9.43
CA ALA A 223 3.88 13.26 -9.96
C ALA A 223 3.20 13.16 -11.33
N THR A 224 3.72 12.29 -12.20
CA THR A 224 3.11 12.00 -13.51
C THR A 224 1.72 11.38 -13.37
N ARG A 225 1.52 10.46 -12.42
CA ARG A 225 0.20 9.85 -12.15
C ARG A 225 -0.80 10.90 -11.65
N ILE A 226 -0.39 11.75 -10.70
CA ILE A 226 -1.21 12.85 -10.16
C ILE A 226 -1.62 13.82 -11.28
N ALA A 227 -0.67 14.27 -12.11
CA ALA A 227 -0.93 15.22 -13.19
C ALA A 227 -1.87 14.67 -14.28
N ASN A 228 -1.88 13.35 -14.49
CA ASN A 228 -2.73 12.69 -15.48
C ASN A 228 -4.05 12.16 -14.89
N ALA A 229 -4.26 12.25 -13.58
CA ALA A 229 -5.50 11.85 -12.96
C ALA A 229 -6.64 12.78 -13.44
N PRO A 230 -7.77 12.24 -13.92
CA PRO A 230 -8.91 13.08 -14.28
C PRO A 230 -9.34 13.85 -13.04
N LEU A 231 -9.23 15.18 -13.09
CA LEU A 231 -9.70 16.09 -12.05
C LEU A 231 -11.17 15.81 -11.79
N ALA A 232 -11.45 14.99 -10.77
CA ALA A 232 -12.78 14.82 -10.23
C ALA A 232 -13.16 16.14 -9.55
N SER A 233 -13.69 17.07 -10.37
CA SER A 233 -14.40 18.29 -9.99
C SER A 233 -13.80 19.05 -8.80
N SER A 234 -12.91 19.98 -9.12
CA SER A 234 -12.54 21.09 -8.24
C SER A 234 -13.79 21.74 -7.63
N GLN A 235 -14.11 21.43 -6.38
CA GLN A 235 -14.94 22.34 -5.60
C GLN A 235 -14.03 23.48 -5.14
N PRO A 236 -14.35 24.75 -5.47
CA PRO A 236 -13.65 25.87 -4.87
C PRO A 236 -13.95 25.87 -3.37
N GLU A 237 -12.90 25.94 -2.56
CA GLU A 237 -13.01 26.29 -1.15
C GLU A 237 -13.66 27.68 -1.08
N GLU A 238 -14.94 27.73 -0.72
CA GLU A 238 -15.61 28.98 -0.38
C GLU A 238 -14.95 29.53 0.87
N HIS A 239 -14.15 30.58 0.70
CA HIS A 239 -13.78 31.49 1.77
C HIS A 239 -15.05 32.01 2.45
N SER A 240 -15.39 31.45 3.62
CA SER A 240 -16.30 32.12 4.55
C SER A 240 -15.55 33.28 5.20
N GLU A 241 -15.49 34.41 4.49
CA GLU A 241 -15.47 35.71 5.16
C GLU A 241 -16.89 35.98 5.65
N THR A 242 -17.09 35.91 6.97
CA THR A 242 -18.28 36.52 7.59
C THR A 242 -17.80 37.58 8.56
N GLN A 243 -18.14 38.83 8.21
CA GLN A 243 -18.10 40.03 9.03
C GLN A 243 -19.08 39.94 10.21
#